data_AF-A0A4V6CHY9-F1
#
_entry.id   AF-A0A4V6CHY9-F1
#
_cell.length_a   1.000
_cell.length_b   1.000
_cell.length_c   1.000
_cell.angle_alpha   90.00
_cell.angle_beta   90.00
_cell.angle_gamma   90.00
#
_symmetry.space_group_name_H-M   'P 1'
#
loop_
_entity.id
_entity.type
_entity.pdbx_description
1 polymer ?
#
loop_
_entity_poly.entity_id
_entity_poly.type
_entity_poly.pdbx_seq_one_letter_code
_entity_poly.pdbx_strand_id
1 'polypeptide(L)' 'EQGTKCWITVRVEVDANKLEFPSVTPRVPAAVWGEREVRDMYGLIPVGLPDERRLVLPDDWPDELYPLRKDSM' A
#
# COMPACT_ATOMS: atom_id res chain seq x y z
N GLU A 1 34.53 8.00 -7.41
CA GLU A 1 34.42 8.12 -5.94
C GLU A 1 33.22 7.31 -5.48
N GLN A 2 33.38 6.41 -4.52
CA GLN A 2 32.25 5.66 -3.95
C GLN A 2 31.53 6.58 -2.96
N GLY A 3 30.31 6.98 -3.31
CA GLY A 3 29.49 7.85 -2.46
C GLY A 3 29.21 7.22 -1.08
N THR A 4 29.15 8.06 -0.06
CA THR A 4 28.80 7.65 1.31
C THR A 4 27.40 7.06 1.34
N LYS A 5 27.24 5.88 1.98
CA LYS A 5 25.93 5.27 2.18
C LYS A 5 25.07 6.17 3.07
N CYS A 6 23.85 6.45 2.66
CA CYS A 6 22.87 7.16 3.46
C CYS A 6 21.49 6.50 3.36
N TRP A 7 20.63 6.80 4.34
CA TRP A 7 19.24 6.39 4.33
C TRP A 7 18.38 7.52 3.78
N ILE A 8 17.38 7.17 2.97
CA ILE A 8 16.41 8.12 2.43
C ILE A 8 15.00 7.66 2.74
N THR A 9 14.13 8.62 3.03
CA THR A 9 12.69 8.40 3.15
C THR A 9 12.00 9.17 2.03
N VAL A 10 11.19 8.47 1.24
CA VAL A 10 10.39 9.08 0.17
C VAL A 10 8.94 9.08 0.64
N ARG A 11 8.27 10.23 0.51
CA ARG A 11 6.84 10.38 0.82
C ARG A 11 6.13 10.91 -0.41
N VAL A 12 4.95 10.37 -0.66
CA VAL A 12 4.06 10.78 -1.75
C VAL A 12 2.66 10.98 -1.16
N GLU A 13 1.95 12.00 -1.65
CA GLU A 13 0.55 12.22 -1.32
C GLU A 13 -0.33 11.49 -2.35
N VAL A 14 -1.41 10.88 -1.87
CA VAL A 14 -2.36 10.12 -2.70
C VAL A 14 -3.66 10.92 -2.79
N ASP A 15 -4.26 10.93 -3.98
CA ASP A 15 -5.54 11.59 -4.23
C ASP A 15 -6.65 10.89 -3.43
N ALA A 16 -7.37 11.66 -2.62
CA ALA A 16 -8.40 11.14 -1.71
C ALA A 16 -9.65 10.59 -2.44
N ASN A 17 -9.86 10.95 -3.70
CA ASN A 17 -10.99 10.46 -4.50
C ASN A 17 -10.60 9.23 -5.33
N LYS A 18 -9.39 9.20 -5.89
CA LYS A 18 -8.92 8.08 -6.73
C LYS A 18 -8.38 6.92 -5.91
N LEU A 19 -7.73 7.19 -4.77
CA LEU A 19 -7.15 6.20 -3.87
C LEU A 19 -6.10 5.26 -4.53
N GLU A 20 -5.62 5.60 -5.71
CA GLU A 20 -4.66 4.80 -6.49
C GLU A 20 -3.24 5.36 -6.37
N PHE A 21 -2.24 4.49 -6.35
CA PHE A 21 -0.83 4.87 -6.41
C PHE A 21 -0.01 3.83 -7.20
N PRO A 22 1.11 4.22 -7.84
CA PRO A 22 1.95 3.27 -8.56
C PRO A 22 2.67 2.32 -7.59
N SER A 23 2.53 1.02 -7.82
CA SER A 23 3.23 0.00 -7.03
C SER A 23 4.75 0.11 -7.20
N VAL A 24 5.45 0.02 -6.08
CA VAL A 24 6.91 -0.06 -5.97
C VAL A 24 7.38 -1.52 -6.08
N THR A 25 6.49 -2.50 -5.82
CA THR A 25 6.78 -3.95 -5.88
C THR A 25 7.54 -4.38 -7.15
N PRO A 26 7.22 -3.91 -8.37
CA PRO A 26 7.99 -4.25 -9.57
C PRO A 26 9.48 -3.88 -9.51
N ARG A 27 9.86 -2.88 -8.70
CA ARG A 27 11.26 -2.46 -8.49
C ARG A 27 11.84 -3.00 -7.19
N VAL A 28 11.03 -3.10 -6.14
CA VAL A 28 11.43 -3.56 -4.81
C VAL A 28 10.48 -4.66 -4.37
N PRO A 29 10.76 -5.93 -4.69
CA PRO A 29 9.85 -7.05 -4.42
C PRO A 29 9.48 -7.21 -2.94
N ALA A 30 10.33 -6.74 -2.02
CA ALA A 30 10.03 -6.75 -0.59
C ALA A 30 8.83 -5.87 -0.19
N ALA A 31 8.44 -4.90 -1.04
CA ALA A 31 7.31 -4.01 -0.79
C ALA A 31 5.94 -4.70 -0.91
N VAL A 32 5.87 -5.92 -1.48
CA VAL A 32 4.61 -6.63 -1.74
C VAL A 32 3.73 -6.79 -0.49
N TRP A 33 4.33 -7.06 0.67
CA TRP A 33 3.58 -7.24 1.92
C TRP A 33 3.00 -5.91 2.40
N GLY A 34 3.81 -4.84 2.37
CA GLY A 34 3.36 -3.51 2.80
C GLY A 34 2.29 -2.95 1.88
N GLU A 35 2.39 -3.16 0.57
CA GLU A 35 1.36 -2.69 -0.37
C GLU A 35 0.04 -3.46 -0.22
N ARG A 36 0.09 -4.77 0.08
CA ARG A 36 -1.10 -5.57 0.39
C ARG A 36 -1.74 -5.16 1.72
N GLU A 37 -0.93 -4.93 2.75
CA GLU A 37 -1.41 -4.41 4.04
C GLU A 37 -2.06 -3.04 3.88
N VAL A 38 -1.46 -2.13 3.11
CA VAL A 38 -2.00 -0.79 2.84
C VAL A 38 -3.34 -0.88 2.10
N ARG A 39 -3.47 -1.81 1.14
CA ARG A 39 -4.75 -2.06 0.46
C ARG A 39 -5.83 -2.54 1.43
N ASP A 40 -5.51 -3.51 2.27
CA ASP A 40 -6.47 -4.06 3.22
C ASP A 40 -6.88 -3.06 4.31
N MET A 41 -5.91 -2.33 4.88
CA MET A 41 -6.14 -1.48 6.04
C MET A 41 -6.68 -0.08 5.70
N TYR A 42 -6.26 0.49 4.56
CA TYR A 42 -6.59 1.85 4.15
C TYR A 42 -7.37 1.91 2.84
N GLY A 43 -7.57 0.80 2.12
CA GLY A 43 -8.30 0.79 0.86
C GLY A 43 -7.60 1.53 -0.27
N LEU A 44 -6.28 1.70 -0.20
CA LEU A 44 -5.50 2.28 -1.29
C LEU A 44 -5.15 1.19 -2.32
N ILE A 45 -5.21 1.53 -3.61
CA ILE A 45 -5.05 0.58 -4.71
C ILE A 45 -3.65 0.74 -5.33
N PRO A 46 -2.72 -0.19 -5.07
CA PRO A 46 -1.41 -0.21 -5.72
C PRO A 46 -1.54 -0.71 -7.16
N VAL A 47 -1.36 0.19 -8.13
CA VAL A 47 -1.45 -0.11 -9.56
C VAL A 47 -0.18 -0.84 -10.02
N GLY A 48 -0.35 -2.04 -10.59
CA GLY A 48 0.75 -2.88 -11.08
C GLY A 48 1.29 -3.90 -10.06
N LEU A 49 0.56 -4.14 -8.97
CA LEU A 49 0.87 -5.18 -8.00
C LEU A 49 0.61 -6.59 -8.60
N PRO A 50 1.58 -7.52 -8.55
CA PRO A 50 1.41 -8.84 -9.16
C PRO A 50 0.51 -9.80 -8.37
N ASP A 51 0.37 -9.62 -7.04
CA ASP A 51 -0.49 -10.44 -6.18
C ASP A 51 -1.45 -9.54 -5.39
N GLU A 52 -2.71 -9.58 -5.80
CA GLU A 52 -3.78 -8.71 -5.31
C GLU A 52 -4.63 -9.32 -4.20
N ARG A 53 -4.27 -10.51 -3.70
CA ARG A 53 -5.04 -11.19 -2.66
C ARG A 53 -4.95 -10.43 -1.34
N ARG A 54 -6.05 -10.45 -0.55
CA ARG A 54 -6.04 -9.99 0.84
C ARG A 54 -4.93 -10.68 1.64
N LEU A 55 -4.35 -9.95 2.58
CA LEU A 55 -3.24 -10.39 3.41
C LEU A 55 -3.59 -10.41 4.90
N VAL A 56 -4.23 -9.35 5.39
CA VAL A 56 -4.39 -9.09 6.83
C VAL A 56 -5.83 -9.33 7.28
N LEU A 57 -6.80 -8.90 6.47
CA LEU A 57 -8.21 -9.02 6.83
C LEU A 57 -8.74 -10.43 6.54
N PRO A 58 -9.66 -10.93 7.38
CA PRO A 58 -10.41 -12.15 7.10
C PRO A 58 -11.16 -12.10 5.75
N ASP A 59 -11.44 -13.27 5.20
CA ASP A 59 -12.17 -13.41 3.93
C ASP A 59 -13.61 -12.89 4.03
N ASP A 60 -14.23 -12.97 5.21
CA ASP A 60 -15.59 -12.49 5.51
C ASP A 60 -15.64 -11.01 5.92
N TRP A 61 -14.50 -10.31 5.92
CA TRP A 61 -14.48 -8.88 6.28
C TRP A 61 -15.24 -8.05 5.25
N PRO A 62 -16.14 -7.13 5.69
CA PRO A 62 -16.92 -6.31 4.79
C PRO A 62 -16.07 -5.57 3.76
N ASP A 63 -16.48 -5.62 2.50
CA ASP A 63 -15.89 -4.77 1.47
C ASP A 63 -16.10 -3.29 1.82
N GLU A 64 -15.16 -2.45 1.41
CA GLU A 64 -15.16 -0.99 1.63
C GLU A 64 -15.05 -0.53 3.11
N LEU A 65 -14.85 -1.45 4.06
CA LEU A 65 -14.55 -1.11 5.45
C LEU A 65 -13.05 -1.21 5.75
N TYR A 66 -12.43 -0.08 6.08
CA TYR A 66 -10.98 0.05 6.21
C TYR A 66 -10.58 0.47 7.64
N PRO A 67 -10.10 -0.45 8.51
CA PRO A 67 -9.94 -0.22 9.94
C PRO A 67 -9.04 0.96 10.33
N LEU A 68 -8.06 1.29 9.49
CA LEU A 68 -7.09 2.35 9.79
C LEU A 68 -7.47 3.71 9.18
N ARG A 69 -8.58 3.80 8.44
CA ARG A 69 -9.08 5.12 8.04
C ARG A 69 -9.79 5.79 9.22
N LYS A 70 -9.60 7.11 9.32
CA LYS A 70 -10.16 7.92 10.40
C LYS A 70 -11.65 8.21 10.25
N ASP A 71 -12.19 8.05 9.05
CA ASP A 71 -13.59 8.28 8.69
C ASP A 71 -14.46 7.02 8.90
N SER A 72 -13.85 5.88 9.21
CA SER A 72 -14.52 4.59 9.35
C SER A 72 -15.12 4.37 10.75
N MET A 73 -15.28 5.45 11.54
CA MET A 73 -15.85 5.48 12.88
C MET A 73 -16.87 6.60 13.03
#